data_AF-A0A379JZX1-F1
#
_entry.id   AF-A0A379JZX1-F1
#
_cell.length_a   1.000
_cell.length_b   1.000
_cell.length_c   1.000
_cell.angle_alpha   90.00
_cell.angle_beta   90.00
_cell.angle_gamma   90.00
#
_symmetry.space_group_name_H-M   'P 1'
#
loop_
_entity.id
_entity.type
_entity.pdbx_description
1 polymer ?
#
loop_
_entity_poly.entity_id
_entity_poly.type
_entity_poly.pdbx_seq_one_letter_code
_entity_poly.pdbx_strand_id
1 'polypeptide(L)' 'MIITLQAVNPETGDVASYQMGARNSSAAREAFRHFLRGRGWTEAQISAAKIEEAPNGRELVADCA' A
#
# COMPACT_ATOMS: atom_id res chain seq x y z
N MET A 1 -3.66 -7.48 -13.87
CA MET A 1 -3.44 -6.01 -13.82
C MET A 1 -2.34 -5.71 -12.83
N ILE A 2 -1.58 -4.64 -13.03
CA ILE A 2 -0.62 -4.17 -12.03
C ILE A 2 -1.39 -3.23 -11.10
N ILE A 3 -1.25 -3.40 -9.79
CA ILE A 3 -1.79 -2.52 -8.75
C ILE A 3 -0.62 -2.11 -7.86
N THR A 4 -0.55 -0.83 -7.53
CA THR A 4 0.37 -0.34 -6.51
C THR A 4 -0.42 -0.06 -5.25
N LEU A 5 -0.07 -0.73 -4.15
CA LEU A 5 -0.66 -0.46 -2.83
C LEU A 5 0.34 0.30 -1.98
N GLN A 6 -0.15 1.30 -1.26
CA GLN A 6 0.62 2.08 -0.30
C GLN A 6 -0.05 2.03 1.06
N ALA A 7 0.74 1.92 2.12
CA ALA A 7 0.31 2.05 3.49
C ALA A 7 1.28 2.94 4.27
N VAL A 8 0.73 3.68 5.24
CA VAL A 8 1.51 4.45 6.21
C VAL A 8 1.34 3.80 7.57
N ASN A 9 2.44 3.49 8.24
CA ASN A 9 2.44 2.97 9.59
C ASN A 9 2.04 4.09 10.55
N PRO A 10 0.92 3.98 11.27
CA PRO A 10 0.48 5.05 12.17
C PRO A 10 1.40 5.23 13.38
N GLU A 11 2.17 4.21 13.78
CA GLU A 11 3.02 4.28 14.97
C GLU A 11 4.42 4.87 14.69
N THR A 12 4.95 4.63 13.48
CA THR A 12 6.31 5.02 13.12
C THR A 12 6.37 6.06 12.01
N GLY A 13 5.27 6.27 11.28
CA GLY A 13 5.25 7.08 10.06
C GLY A 13 5.90 6.40 8.86
N ASP A 14 6.34 5.13 8.96
CA ASP A 14 6.95 4.39 7.86
C ASP A 14 5.97 4.22 6.69
N VAL A 15 6.40 4.56 5.48
CA VAL A 15 5.60 4.39 4.27
C VAL A 15 6.05 3.12 3.56
N ALA A 16 5.12 2.19 3.38
CA ALA A 16 5.31 0.97 2.61
C ALA A 16 4.57 1.07 1.29
N SER A 17 5.28 0.87 0.18
CA SER A 17 4.68 0.76 -1.15
C SER A 17 5.06 -0.58 -1.78
N TYR A 18 4.12 -1.21 -2.45
CA TYR A 18 4.34 -2.49 -3.12
C TYR A 18 3.53 -2.55 -4.41
N GLN A 19 4.25 -2.68 -5.52
CA GLN A 19 3.68 -2.85 -6.86
C GLN A 19 3.63 -4.34 -7.19
N MET A 20 2.45 -4.84 -7.54
CA MET A 20 2.29 -6.26 -7.90
C MET A 20 1.21 -6.50 -8.96
N GLY A 21 1.37 -7.62 -9.66
CA GLY A 21 0.35 -8.14 -10.55
C GLY A 21 -0.73 -8.89 -9.76
N ALA A 22 -1.96 -8.38 -9.74
CA ALA A 22 -3.10 -9.04 -9.10
C ALA A 22 -4.23 -9.31 -10.11
N ARG A 23 -5.07 -10.31 -9.78
CA ARG A 23 -6.29 -10.63 -10.53
C ARG A 23 -7.46 -9.72 -10.14
N ASN A 24 -7.49 -9.24 -8.89
CA ASN A 24 -8.51 -8.33 -8.32
C ASN A 24 -7.90 -7.54 -7.14
N SER A 25 -8.54 -6.44 -6.71
CA SER A 25 -8.05 -5.60 -5.60
C SER A 25 -8.05 -6.33 -4.24
N SER A 26 -8.93 -7.32 -4.04
CA SER A 26 -8.93 -8.15 -2.81
C SER A 26 -7.65 -8.97 -2.68
N ALA A 27 -7.25 -9.68 -3.74
CA ALA A 27 -6.02 -10.45 -3.79
C ALA A 27 -4.78 -9.56 -3.63
N ALA A 28 -4.82 -8.34 -4.17
CA ALA A 28 -3.77 -7.34 -3.95
C ALA A 28 -3.69 -6.97 -2.46
N ARG A 29 -4.81 -6.65 -1.81
CA ARG A 29 -4.80 -6.30 -0.37
C ARG A 29 -4.29 -7.43 0.51
N GLU A 30 -4.67 -8.68 0.22
CA GLU A 30 -4.17 -9.84 0.96
C GLU A 30 -2.64 -10.00 0.81
N ALA A 31 -2.14 -10.00 -0.43
CA ALA A 31 -0.71 -10.08 -0.70
C ALA A 31 0.07 -8.93 -0.03
N PHE A 32 -0.49 -7.72 -0.01
CA PHE A 32 0.14 -6.57 0.63
C PHE A 32 0.17 -6.68 2.15
N ARG A 33 -0.89 -7.20 2.79
CA ARG A 33 -0.88 -7.50 4.23
C ARG A 33 0.21 -8.51 4.58
N HIS A 34 0.40 -9.55 3.76
CA HIS A 34 1.49 -10.51 3.94
C HIS A 34 2.86 -9.85 3.83
N PHE A 35 3.04 -8.95 2.86
CA PHE A 35 4.27 -8.16 2.71
C PHE A 35 4.55 -7.29 3.96
N LEU A 36 3.54 -6.59 4.49
CA LEU A 36 3.69 -5.77 5.70
C LEU A 36 4.07 -6.59 6.93
N ARG A 37 3.47 -7.78 7.10
CA ARG A 37 3.87 -8.72 8.18
C ARG A 37 5.34 -9.16 8.03
N GLY A 38 5.79 -9.44 6.81
CA GLY A 38 7.21 -9.76 6.54
C GLY A 38 8.15 -8.60 6.83
N ARG A 39 7.66 -7.35 6.77
CA ARG A 39 8.39 -6.13 7.16
C ARG A 39 8.46 -5.93 8.68
N GLY A 40 7.82 -6.79 9.46
CA GLY A 40 7.75 -6.67 10.92
C GLY A 40 6.60 -5.80 11.43
N TRP A 41 5.64 -5.41 10.57
CA TRP A 41 4.46 -4.69 11.04
C TRP A 41 3.52 -5.63 11.79
N THR A 42 2.96 -5.15 12.90
CA THR A 42 1.99 -5.89 13.70
C THR A 42 0.61 -5.89 13.05
N GLU A 43 -0.26 -6.83 13.40
CA GLU A 43 -1.63 -6.85 12.88
C GLU A 43 -2.42 -5.60 13.27
N ALA A 44 -2.16 -5.03 14.45
CA ALA A 44 -2.73 -3.76 14.88
C ALA A 44 -2.29 -2.60 13.97
N GLN A 45 -0.99 -2.52 13.64
CA GLN A 45 -0.46 -1.51 12.71
C GLN A 45 -1.04 -1.67 11.32
N ILE A 46 -1.11 -2.89 10.79
CA ILE A 46 -1.65 -3.17 9.45
C ILE A 46 -3.15 -2.86 9.39
N SER A 47 -3.90 -3.12 10.48
CA SER A 47 -5.32 -2.80 10.55
C SER A 47 -5.60 -1.32 10.72
N ALA A 48 -4.73 -0.59 11.43
CA ALA A 48 -4.84 0.85 11.62
C ALA A 48 -4.26 1.65 10.44
N ALA A 49 -3.36 1.05 9.66
CA ALA A 49 -2.79 1.66 8.47
C ALA A 49 -3.87 1.87 7.39
N LYS A 50 -3.90 3.08 6.84
CA LYS A 50 -4.66 3.35 5.61
C LYS A 50 -3.94 2.70 4.44
N ILE A 51 -4.52 1.63 3.90
CA ILE A 51 -4.06 0.97 2.68
C ILE A 51 -4.82 1.60 1.50
N GLU A 52 -4.11 2.34 0.67
CA GLU A 52 -4.66 3.01 -0.50
C GLU A 52 -4.04 2.45 -1.79
N GLU A 53 -4.86 2.35 -2.83
CA GLU A 53 -4.40 1.99 -4.18
C GLU A 53 -3.78 3.25 -4.81
N ALA A 54 -2.44 3.27 -4.91
CA ALA A 54 -1.75 4.31 -5.63
C ALA A 54 -2.03 4.12 -7.13
N PRO A 55 -2.43 5.18 -7.86
CA PRO A 55 -2.67 5.07 -9.29
C PRO A 55 -1.38 4.64 -9.97
N ASN A 56 -1.42 3.54 -10.72
CA ASN A 56 -0.27 3.12 -11.52
C ASN A 56 -0.05 4.15 -12.63
N GLY A 57 0.85 5.09 -12.38
CA GLY A 57 1.52 5.89 -13.40
C GLY A 57 0.62 6.62 -14.38
N ARG A 58 -0.05 7.70 -13.93
CA ARG A 58 -0.05 8.99 -14.62
C ARG A 58 -0.64 10.06 -13.70
N GLU A 59 0.10 11.15 -13.52
CA GLU A 59 -0.34 12.43 -12.95
C GLU A 59 -0.50 12.49 -11.42
N LEU A 60 0.64 12.62 -10.75
CA LEU A 60 0.74 13.45 -9.54
C LEU A 60 1.68 14.63 -9.87
N VAL A 61 1.42 15.30 -10.99
CA VAL A 61 1.75 16.73 -11.07
C VAL A 61 0.70 17.42 -10.21
N ALA A 62 1.05 17.62 -8.94
CA ALA A 62 0.42 18.68 -8.18
C ALA A 62 0.65 19.95 -8.98
N ASP A 63 -0.42 20.42 -9.62
CA ASP A 63 -0.50 21.73 -10.25
C ASP A 63 -0.12 22.76 -9.17
N CYS A 64 1.12 23.22 -9.24
CA CYS A 64 1.67 24.24 -8.39
C CYS A 64 2.22 25.30 -9.35
N ALA A 65 1.35 26.18 -9.85
CA ALA A 65 1.67 27.50 -10.39
C ALA A 65 0.40 28.31 -10.64
#